data_AF-A0A4S5JER4-F1
#
_entry.id   AF-A0A4S5JER4-F1
#
_cell.length_a   1.000
_cell.length_b   1.000
_cell.length_c   1.000
_cell.angle_alpha   90.00
_cell.angle_beta   90.00
_cell.angle_gamma   90.00
#
_symmetry.space_group_name_H-M   'P 1'
#
loop_
_entity.id
_entity.type
_entity.pdbx_description
1 polymer ?
#
loop_
_entity_poly.entity_id
_entity_poly.type
_entity_poly.pdbx_seq_one_letter_code
_entity_poly.pdbx_strand_id
1 'polypeptide(L)'
;MAVKNGAEIPSNLHLNIKSAANDSSPVLIRLPYPHEGATLFDSSGKVIDKNIVSLSQLLGMSLQLTSTSGHKQRFYMVAELRGMRVSNLRRSYPFDVFNQTISVSLHTFHDDFMQLLSTVTDQDALIKVRIETDQLIKQFEIRRYAGRLEQINHAGQFSLVTDVSLDEGQTSLIGIHLADPAENPIAIPQKMSAGISTDYFEIPQTMKTKGPWLIAPSETSSLLFRPTIWITDDMSDNETVKDQVQTMHKAAALYHPTLNPEAFNHVITEMASDMSHSGWVYLSKLKEKYAYMPLSVFMAWHSLSTNAQALASAVLRLDVDYLFCQRLVNDLAIIWETITLEQWRHAVAHFREYLISLGIAEIAIDGILSDKFRSVGNVIPAIKYFSEHLLTISQEKVHAVPIAATFPHWYQELRRRHCDDDRWPEFMGEDLKNWMISQVDSYQFQNEINMDYERSVVFFPIFMAYLTSGRSTIEDLRYGKAETRFALRVLSDFDREAWYEPVYALVLSNLIKKENSL
;
A
#
# COMPACT_ATOMS: atom_id res chain seq x y z
N MET A 1 2.85 18.93 12.29
CA MET A 1 2.33 18.49 13.60
C MET A 1 1.70 19.68 14.31
N ALA A 2 0.38 19.73 14.41
CA ALA A 2 -0.34 20.72 15.22
C ALA A 2 -1.10 19.95 16.31
N VAL A 3 -0.62 20.00 17.54
CA VAL A 3 -1.26 19.37 18.70
C VAL A 3 -2.45 20.24 19.09
N LYS A 4 -3.66 19.75 18.88
CA LYS A 4 -4.86 20.37 19.46
C LYS A 4 -5.08 19.79 20.85
N ASN A 5 -5.16 20.67 21.85
CA ASN A 5 -5.52 20.30 23.21
C ASN A 5 -6.97 19.79 23.22
N GLY A 6 -7.14 18.48 23.40
CA GLY A 6 -8.44 17.86 23.65
C GLY A 6 -8.99 18.25 25.02
N ALA A 7 -10.31 18.15 25.20
CA ALA A 7 -11.03 18.51 26.42
C ALA A 7 -10.35 17.96 27.69
N GLU A 8 -10.15 18.84 28.68
CA GLU A 8 -9.42 18.53 29.92
C GLU A 8 -10.15 17.44 30.74
N ILE A 9 -9.50 16.29 30.86
CA ILE A 9 -9.85 15.27 31.85
C ILE A 9 -9.48 15.82 33.24
N PRO A 10 -10.31 15.63 34.29
CA PRO A 10 -10.01 16.14 35.64
C PRO A 10 -8.66 15.60 36.12
N SER A 11 -7.82 16.46 36.70
CA SER A 11 -6.50 16.05 37.20
C SER A 11 -6.56 15.21 38.48
N ASN A 12 -7.68 15.25 39.22
CA ASN A 12 -7.83 14.57 40.51
C ASN A 12 -9.26 14.08 40.75
N LEU A 13 -9.38 12.92 41.40
CA LEU A 13 -10.61 12.42 42.01
C LEU A 13 -10.64 12.83 43.49
N HIS A 14 -11.76 13.40 43.94
CA HIS A 14 -11.96 13.82 45.32
C HIS A 14 -12.92 12.83 46.01
N LEU A 15 -12.40 12.06 46.97
CA LEU A 15 -13.18 11.07 47.70
C LEU A 15 -13.40 11.57 49.13
N ASN A 16 -14.66 11.85 49.47
CA ASN A 16 -15.04 12.29 50.81
C ASN A 16 -15.41 11.08 51.66
N ILE A 17 -14.59 10.75 52.67
CA ILE A 17 -14.88 9.68 53.62
C ILE A 17 -15.42 10.31 54.90
N LYS A 18 -16.64 9.92 55.31
CA LYS A 18 -17.23 10.31 56.59
C LYS A 18 -17.50 9.06 57.43
N SER A 19 -17.15 9.10 58.71
CA SER A 19 -17.50 8.03 59.65
C SER A 19 -19.00 8.02 59.88
N ALA A 20 -19.63 6.84 59.85
CA ALA A 20 -21.06 6.70 60.14
C ALA A 20 -21.39 6.86 61.63
N ALA A 21 -20.39 6.71 62.51
CA ALA A 21 -20.59 6.68 63.96
C ALA A 21 -20.37 8.03 64.67
N ASN A 22 -19.73 9.00 64.02
CA ASN A 22 -19.46 10.32 64.59
C ASN A 22 -19.64 11.40 63.52
N ASP A 23 -20.22 12.54 63.91
CA ASP A 23 -20.48 13.69 63.04
C ASP A 23 -19.20 14.53 62.79
N SER A 24 -18.08 13.86 62.54
CA SER A 24 -16.79 14.50 62.26
C SER A 24 -16.77 15.04 60.83
N SER A 25 -15.99 16.11 60.61
CA SER A 25 -15.72 16.65 59.28
C SER A 25 -15.19 15.56 58.35
N PRO A 26 -15.71 15.43 57.12
CA PRO A 26 -15.27 14.40 56.18
C PRO A 26 -13.78 14.57 55.87
N VAL A 27 -13.07 13.44 55.74
CA VAL A 27 -11.70 13.42 55.25
C VAL A 27 -11.76 13.44 53.73
N LEU A 28 -11.24 14.52 53.14
CA LEU A 28 -11.08 14.65 51.69
C LEU A 28 -9.78 13.94 51.28
N ILE A 29 -9.91 12.81 50.59
CA ILE A 29 -8.79 12.14 49.95
C ILE A 29 -8.73 12.62 48.50
N ARG A 30 -7.60 13.25 48.14
CA ARG A 30 -7.30 13.65 46.77
C ARG A 30 -6.46 12.56 46.13
N LEU A 31 -7.05 11.83 45.19
CA LEU A 31 -6.38 10.80 44.41
C LEU A 31 -6.08 11.38 43.02
N PRO A 32 -4.92 11.08 42.41
CA PRO A 32 -4.72 11.36 40.99
C PRO A 32 -5.83 10.65 40.18
N TYR A 33 -6.40 11.33 39.18
CA TYR A 33 -7.46 10.75 38.36
C TYR A 33 -6.87 9.58 37.55
N PRO A 34 -7.36 8.34 37.70
CA PRO A 34 -6.68 7.17 37.19
C PRO A 34 -6.98 6.98 35.71
N HIS A 35 -6.17 7.59 34.84
CA HIS A 35 -6.07 7.15 33.46
C HIS A 35 -4.62 7.22 33.01
N GLU A 36 -3.81 6.23 33.40
CA GLU A 36 -2.82 5.74 32.43
C GLU A 36 -3.61 4.97 31.38
N GLY A 37 -3.50 5.35 30.11
CA GLY A 37 -4.39 4.76 29.14
C GLY A 37 -4.26 5.27 27.73
N ALA A 38 -4.96 4.56 26.86
CA ALA A 38 -5.11 4.86 25.46
C ALA A 38 -6.61 4.90 25.14
N THR A 39 -7.12 6.02 24.65
CA THR A 39 -8.55 6.19 24.33
C THR A 39 -8.72 6.63 22.89
N LEU A 40 -9.68 6.03 22.19
CA LEU A 40 -10.01 6.39 20.80
C LEU A 40 -11.19 7.36 20.78
N PHE A 41 -11.09 8.38 19.96
CA PHE A 41 -12.13 9.37 19.74
C PHE A 41 -12.48 9.45 18.25
N ASP A 42 -13.76 9.66 17.96
CA ASP A 42 -14.24 9.97 16.62
C ASP A 42 -14.06 11.46 16.26
N SER A 43 -14.51 11.84 15.06
CA SER A 43 -14.47 13.21 14.56
C SER A 43 -15.31 14.20 15.38
N SER A 44 -16.28 13.70 16.16
CA SER A 44 -17.13 14.49 17.06
C SER A 44 -16.57 14.60 18.48
N GLY A 45 -15.44 13.94 18.77
CA GLY A 45 -14.84 13.88 20.10
C GLY A 45 -15.53 12.90 21.04
N LYS A 46 -16.34 11.97 20.51
CA LYS A 46 -16.97 10.90 21.30
C LYS A 46 -16.04 9.69 21.36
N VAL A 47 -16.01 9.03 22.53
CA VAL A 47 -15.22 7.83 22.73
C VAL A 47 -15.74 6.69 21.85
N ILE A 48 -14.82 6.05 21.12
CA ILE A 48 -15.09 4.86 20.32
C ILE A 48 -14.75 3.62 21.16
N ASP A 49 -15.79 2.91 21.57
CA ASP A 49 -15.68 1.62 22.25
C ASP A 49 -15.73 0.43 21.28
N LYS A 50 -15.91 0.68 19.98
CA LYS A 50 -15.87 -0.36 18.96
C LYS A 50 -14.45 -0.89 18.77
N ASN A 51 -14.34 -2.20 18.61
CA ASN A 51 -13.07 -2.87 18.34
C ASN A 51 -12.72 -2.92 16.85
N ILE A 52 -13.62 -2.52 15.94
CA ILE A 52 -13.42 -2.58 14.49
C ILE A 52 -13.68 -1.19 13.90
N VAL A 53 -12.76 -0.76 13.06
CA VAL A 53 -12.77 0.53 12.36
C VAL A 53 -12.43 0.28 10.89
N SER A 54 -13.03 1.04 9.98
CA SER A 54 -12.66 1.02 8.56
C SER A 54 -11.65 2.12 8.22
N LEU A 55 -10.87 1.94 7.16
CA LEU A 55 -9.91 2.96 6.73
C LEU A 55 -10.53 4.34 6.48
N SER A 56 -11.72 4.39 5.89
CA SER A 56 -12.44 5.65 5.64
C SER A 56 -12.80 6.40 6.92
N GLN A 57 -12.98 5.69 8.03
CA GLN A 57 -13.29 6.28 9.33
C GLN A 57 -12.07 6.87 10.04
N LEU A 58 -10.85 6.53 9.61
CA LEU A 58 -9.63 7.08 10.24
C LEU A 58 -9.55 8.60 10.11
N LEU A 59 -10.18 9.17 9.07
CA LEU A 59 -10.29 10.61 8.91
C LEU A 59 -11.12 11.21 10.06
N GLY A 60 -10.49 12.07 10.86
CA GLY A 60 -11.10 12.69 12.03
C GLY A 60 -11.00 11.86 13.32
N MET A 61 -10.52 10.61 13.25
CA MET A 61 -10.24 9.83 14.47
C MET A 61 -8.93 10.25 15.14
N SER A 62 -8.93 10.22 16.47
CA SER A 62 -7.73 10.48 17.27
C SER A 62 -7.53 9.46 18.38
N LEU A 63 -6.27 9.14 18.64
CA LEU A 63 -5.81 8.32 19.75
C LEU A 63 -5.23 9.25 20.81
N GLN A 64 -5.84 9.29 21.99
CA GLN A 64 -5.28 9.99 23.15
C GLN A 64 -4.48 9.03 24.02
N LEU A 65 -3.25 9.42 24.32
CA LEU A 65 -2.33 8.70 25.19
C LEU A 65 -2.06 9.55 26.43
N THR A 66 -2.35 9.00 27.60
CA THR A 66 -2.22 9.72 28.88
C THR A 66 -1.24 8.98 29.79
N SER A 67 -0.27 9.73 30.33
CA SER A 67 0.65 9.24 31.35
C SER A 67 0.49 10.06 32.63
N THR A 68 0.35 9.37 33.77
CA THR A 68 0.17 9.99 35.09
C THR A 68 1.32 9.74 36.06
N SER A 69 2.33 8.94 35.68
CA SER A 69 3.36 8.42 36.58
C SER A 69 4.48 9.40 36.94
N GLY A 70 4.39 10.68 36.55
CA GLY A 70 5.44 11.68 36.84
C GLY A 70 6.80 11.40 36.17
N HIS A 71 6.92 10.30 35.43
CA HIS A 71 8.07 9.88 34.64
C HIS A 71 7.71 9.89 33.15
N LYS A 72 8.74 9.92 32.29
CA LYS A 72 8.57 9.79 30.85
C LYS A 72 8.13 8.35 30.55
N GLN A 73 6.93 8.18 30.01
CA GLN A 73 6.39 6.89 29.62
C GLN A 73 6.36 6.80 28.10
N ARG A 74 6.94 5.73 27.55
CA ARG A 74 6.99 5.48 26.11
C ARG A 74 5.88 4.51 25.72
N PHE A 75 4.97 4.97 24.88
CA PHE A 75 3.91 4.18 24.28
C PHE A 75 4.35 3.68 22.91
N TYR A 76 3.88 2.51 22.53
CA TYR A 76 4.07 1.93 21.21
C TYR A 76 2.72 1.62 20.59
N MET A 77 2.44 2.21 19.42
CA MET A 77 1.38 1.72 18.55
C MET A 77 1.98 0.68 17.62
N VAL A 78 1.59 -0.58 17.79
CA VAL A 78 2.03 -1.68 16.94
C VAL A 78 0.88 -2.08 16.04
N ALA A 79 1.08 -1.91 14.74
CA ALA A 79 0.15 -2.29 13.69
C ALA A 79 0.61 -3.60 13.05
N GLU A 80 -0.16 -4.67 13.22
CA GLU A 80 0.17 -6.01 12.76
C GLU A 80 -0.82 -6.48 11.69
N LEU A 81 -0.34 -6.87 10.51
CA LEU A 81 -1.20 -7.45 9.47
C LEU A 81 -1.61 -8.87 9.88
N ARG A 82 -2.91 -9.14 9.92
CA ARG A 82 -3.49 -10.45 10.16
C ARG A 82 -4.16 -10.94 8.88
N GLY A 83 -3.79 -12.14 8.44
CA GLY A 83 -4.34 -12.82 7.29
C GLY A 83 -4.06 -14.32 7.34
N MET A 84 -4.75 -15.08 6.50
CA MET A 84 -4.76 -16.56 6.53
C MET A 84 -3.38 -17.23 6.40
N ARG A 85 -2.39 -16.55 5.80
CA ARG A 85 -1.06 -17.11 5.47
C ARG A 85 0.10 -16.20 5.85
N VAL A 86 -0.13 -15.23 6.73
CA VAL A 86 0.88 -14.23 7.09
C VAL A 86 1.23 -14.37 8.55
N SER A 87 2.53 -14.45 8.85
CA SER A 87 3.02 -14.40 10.23
C SER A 87 3.92 -13.19 10.46
N ASN A 88 3.62 -12.43 11.53
CA ASN A 88 4.51 -11.43 12.13
C ASN A 88 4.87 -10.18 11.28
N LEU A 89 4.05 -9.75 10.32
CA LEU A 89 4.26 -8.47 9.65
C LEU A 89 3.73 -7.33 10.51
N ARG A 90 4.63 -6.51 11.05
CA ARG A 90 4.27 -5.43 11.98
C ARG A 90 5.07 -4.16 11.73
N ARG A 91 4.42 -3.01 11.95
CA ARG A 91 5.05 -1.69 12.11
C ARG A 91 4.85 -1.21 13.54
N SER A 92 5.82 -0.47 14.07
CA SER A 92 5.81 0.05 15.44
C SER A 92 6.08 1.54 15.43
N TYR A 93 5.21 2.31 16.08
CA TYR A 93 5.31 3.76 16.16
C TYR A 93 5.47 4.16 17.64
N PRO A 94 6.65 4.69 18.04
CA PRO A 94 6.89 5.13 19.40
C PRO A 94 6.29 6.52 19.67
N PHE A 95 5.76 6.71 20.88
CA PHE A 95 5.30 8.01 21.38
C PHE A 95 5.80 8.25 22.80
N ASP A 96 6.49 9.36 22.98
CA ASP A 96 6.98 9.79 24.28
C ASP A 96 5.94 10.70 24.95
N VAL A 97 5.42 10.28 26.11
CA VAL A 97 4.42 11.02 26.87
C VAL A 97 4.98 11.33 28.25
N PHE A 98 4.93 12.59 28.65
CA PHE A 98 5.42 13.04 29.96
C PHE A 98 4.39 13.90 30.66
N ASN A 99 3.79 13.37 31.72
CA ASN A 99 2.89 14.07 32.64
C ASN A 99 1.82 14.93 31.93
N GLN A 100 1.33 14.44 30.77
CA GLN A 100 0.37 15.12 29.92
C GLN A 100 -0.43 14.09 29.13
N THR A 101 -1.51 14.55 28.49
CA THR A 101 -2.21 13.79 27.46
C THR A 101 -1.76 14.29 26.10
N ILE A 102 -1.33 13.39 25.23
CA ILE A 102 -1.10 13.70 23.81
C ILE A 102 -2.24 13.14 22.97
N SER A 103 -2.64 13.87 21.93
CA SER A 103 -3.62 13.41 20.95
C SER A 103 -2.93 13.21 19.61
N VAL A 104 -3.02 11.99 19.07
CA VAL A 104 -2.44 11.58 17.80
C VAL A 104 -3.56 11.33 16.81
N SER A 105 -3.57 12.03 15.68
CA SER A 105 -4.54 11.74 14.62
C SER A 105 -4.20 10.43 13.92
N LEU A 106 -5.17 9.51 13.84
CA LEU A 106 -4.96 8.23 13.17
C LEU A 106 -4.87 8.35 11.65
N HIS A 107 -5.39 9.43 11.06
CA HIS A 107 -5.26 9.72 9.63
C HIS A 107 -3.79 9.85 9.19
N THR A 108 -2.89 10.25 10.09
CA THR A 108 -1.44 10.32 9.82
C THR A 108 -0.85 9.00 9.34
N PHE A 109 -1.45 7.88 9.75
CA PHE A 109 -1.00 6.52 9.43
C PHE A 109 -1.85 5.86 8.32
N HIS A 110 -2.75 6.63 7.68
CA HIS A 110 -3.67 6.10 6.68
C HIS A 110 -2.92 5.36 5.56
N ASP A 111 -1.88 5.99 5.00
CA ASP A 111 -1.12 5.42 3.89
C ASP A 111 -0.31 4.20 4.35
N ASP A 112 0.25 4.21 5.56
CA ASP A 112 0.94 3.07 6.14
C ASP A 112 0.00 1.86 6.32
N PHE A 113 -1.23 2.11 6.78
CA PHE A 113 -2.25 1.07 6.93
C PHE A 113 -2.73 0.56 5.57
N MET A 114 -2.95 1.44 4.60
CA MET A 114 -3.26 1.05 3.23
C MET A 114 -2.16 0.15 2.65
N GLN A 115 -0.89 0.54 2.78
CA GLN A 115 0.25 -0.23 2.29
C GLN A 115 0.38 -1.59 3.00
N LEU A 116 0.19 -1.64 4.32
CA LEU A 116 0.13 -2.89 5.09
C LEU A 116 -0.90 -3.85 4.49
N LEU A 117 -2.12 -3.37 4.26
CA LEU A 117 -3.19 -4.18 3.68
C LEU A 117 -2.87 -4.60 2.24
N SER A 118 -2.19 -3.75 1.45
CA SER A 118 -1.85 -4.02 0.03
C SER A 118 -0.69 -4.99 -0.16
N THR A 119 -0.01 -5.35 0.93
CA THR A 119 1.00 -6.41 0.91
C THR A 119 0.39 -7.76 0.51
N VAL A 120 -0.85 -8.02 0.92
CA VAL A 120 -1.58 -9.27 0.62
C VAL A 120 -2.66 -9.04 -0.43
N THR A 121 -2.98 -10.08 -1.17
CA THR A 121 -4.08 -10.08 -2.15
C THR A 121 -5.46 -10.29 -1.52
N ASP A 122 -5.49 -10.65 -0.24
CA ASP A 122 -6.71 -10.87 0.51
C ASP A 122 -7.39 -9.52 0.83
N GLN A 123 -8.53 -9.26 0.19
CA GLN A 123 -9.34 -8.05 0.38
C GLN A 123 -10.01 -8.00 1.77
N ASP A 124 -10.06 -9.14 2.46
CA ASP A 124 -10.63 -9.28 3.81
C ASP A 124 -9.55 -9.26 4.90
N ALA A 125 -8.28 -9.04 4.53
CA ALA A 125 -7.20 -8.83 5.47
C ALA A 125 -7.50 -7.65 6.41
N LEU A 126 -6.98 -7.75 7.63
CA LEU A 126 -7.16 -6.74 8.67
C LEU A 126 -5.84 -6.39 9.33
N ILE A 127 -5.76 -5.18 9.88
CA ILE A 127 -4.65 -4.75 10.72
C ILE A 127 -5.11 -4.78 12.17
N LYS A 128 -4.41 -5.54 12.99
CA LYS A 128 -4.56 -5.51 14.43
C LYS A 128 -3.67 -4.42 15.00
N VAL A 129 -4.26 -3.37 15.56
CA VAL A 129 -3.54 -2.29 16.22
C VAL A 129 -3.54 -2.53 17.73
N ARG A 130 -2.35 -2.52 18.33
CA ARG A 130 -2.11 -2.67 19.76
C ARG A 130 -1.40 -1.42 20.29
N ILE A 131 -1.90 -0.86 21.39
CA ILE A 131 -1.24 0.21 22.12
C ILE A 131 -0.61 -0.40 23.35
N GLU A 132 0.72 -0.32 23.43
CA GLU A 132 1.53 -1.07 24.39
C GLU A 132 2.49 -0.13 25.13
N THR A 133 2.73 -0.38 26.42
CA THR A 133 3.89 0.09 27.18
C THR A 133 4.71 -1.14 27.58
N ASP A 134 4.95 -1.34 28.87
CA ASP A 134 5.29 -2.63 29.50
C ASP A 134 4.13 -3.65 29.45
N GLN A 135 2.90 -3.19 29.24
CA GLN A 135 1.70 -4.00 29.12
C GLN A 135 0.82 -3.56 27.94
N LEU A 136 -0.10 -4.43 27.51
CA LEU A 136 -1.11 -4.09 26.51
C LEU A 136 -2.18 -3.19 27.14
N ILE A 137 -2.37 -2.00 26.58
CA ILE A 137 -3.32 -0.98 27.09
C ILE A 137 -4.63 -1.00 26.31
N LYS A 138 -4.57 -1.02 24.97
CA LYS A 138 -5.75 -1.05 24.11
C LYS A 138 -5.48 -1.82 22.83
N GLN A 139 -6.53 -2.40 22.27
CA GLN A 139 -6.47 -3.12 21.01
C GLN A 139 -7.72 -2.82 20.17
N PHE A 140 -7.54 -2.69 18.86
CA PHE A 140 -8.62 -2.60 17.88
C PHE A 140 -8.15 -3.12 16.52
N GLU A 141 -9.07 -3.25 15.58
CA GLU A 141 -8.86 -3.76 14.23
C GLU A 141 -9.20 -2.68 13.20
N ILE A 142 -8.39 -2.61 12.14
CA ILE A 142 -8.63 -1.76 10.97
C ILE A 142 -8.89 -2.65 9.76
N ARG A 143 -9.99 -2.41 9.05
CA ARG A 143 -10.36 -3.10 7.80
C ARG A 143 -10.40 -2.13 6.63
N ARG A 144 -10.27 -2.65 5.40
CA ARG A 144 -10.39 -1.84 4.17
C ARG A 144 -11.77 -1.20 4.03
N TYR A 145 -12.82 -1.98 4.26
CA TYR A 145 -14.20 -1.61 3.98
C TYR A 145 -15.06 -1.62 5.25
N ALA A 146 -16.08 -0.76 5.28
CA ALA A 146 -17.03 -0.64 6.40
C ALA A 146 -18.22 -1.61 6.30
N GLY A 147 -18.35 -2.32 5.18
CA GLY A 147 -19.42 -3.29 4.95
C GLY A 147 -19.07 -4.29 3.86
N ARG A 148 -19.94 -5.27 3.67
CA ARG A 148 -19.85 -6.29 2.61
C ARG A 148 -21.23 -6.69 2.11
N LEU A 149 -21.28 -7.22 0.89
CA LEU A 149 -22.50 -7.81 0.34
C LEU A 149 -22.54 -9.31 0.62
N GLU A 150 -23.69 -9.78 1.14
CA GLU A 150 -23.99 -11.20 1.32
C GLU A 150 -25.05 -11.61 0.31
N GLN A 151 -24.74 -12.63 -0.50
CA GLN A 151 -25.69 -13.17 -1.47
C GLN A 151 -26.73 -14.02 -0.74
N ILE A 152 -28.00 -13.68 -0.93
CA ILE A 152 -29.14 -14.34 -0.27
C ILE A 152 -29.59 -15.56 -1.08
N ASN A 153 -29.54 -15.46 -2.41
CA ASN A 153 -29.95 -16.53 -3.31
C ASN A 153 -29.23 -16.46 -4.66
N HIS A 154 -29.35 -17.56 -5.41
CA HIS A 154 -28.84 -17.67 -6.78
C HIS A 154 -29.56 -16.75 -7.78
N ALA A 155 -30.69 -16.14 -7.41
CA ALA A 155 -31.44 -15.24 -8.30
C ALA A 155 -30.87 -13.81 -8.36
N GLY A 156 -29.77 -13.52 -7.66
CA GLY A 156 -29.10 -12.21 -7.66
C GLY A 156 -29.67 -11.23 -6.64
N GLN A 157 -30.08 -11.71 -5.45
CA GLN A 157 -30.43 -10.83 -4.33
C GLN A 157 -29.29 -10.76 -3.32
N PHE A 158 -28.99 -9.53 -2.89
CA PHE A 158 -27.89 -9.23 -1.97
C PHE A 158 -28.40 -8.47 -0.75
N SER A 159 -27.81 -8.75 0.42
CA SER A 159 -27.95 -7.95 1.63
C SER A 159 -26.66 -7.18 1.87
N LEU A 160 -26.75 -5.89 2.19
CA LEU A 160 -25.61 -5.13 2.68
C LEU A 160 -25.48 -5.32 4.19
N VAL A 161 -24.33 -5.81 4.64
CA VAL A 161 -24.01 -5.99 6.06
C VAL A 161 -22.95 -4.97 6.46
N THR A 162 -23.27 -4.13 7.46
CA THR A 162 -22.37 -3.09 7.97
C THR A 162 -22.62 -2.81 9.46
N ASP A 163 -21.56 -2.40 10.16
CA ASP A 163 -21.62 -1.95 11.56
C ASP A 163 -21.92 -0.44 11.68
N VAL A 164 -22.17 0.23 10.56
CA VAL A 164 -22.50 1.65 10.45
C VAL A 164 -24.02 1.77 10.33
N SER A 165 -24.63 2.65 11.13
CA SER A 165 -26.04 3.00 10.96
C SER A 165 -26.21 3.69 9.61
N LEU A 166 -27.02 3.11 8.73
CA LEU A 166 -27.32 3.67 7.43
C LEU A 166 -28.57 4.54 7.54
N ASP A 167 -28.47 5.81 7.13
CA ASP A 167 -29.67 6.61 6.87
C ASP A 167 -30.21 6.30 5.46
N GLU A 168 -31.49 6.58 5.22
CA GLU A 168 -32.12 6.35 3.91
C GLU A 168 -31.36 7.09 2.79
N GLY A 169 -31.10 6.39 1.68
CA GLY A 169 -30.48 6.97 0.48
C GLY A 169 -28.97 7.21 0.54
N GLN A 170 -28.28 6.78 1.60
CA GLN A 170 -26.84 6.95 1.75
C GLN A 170 -25.98 5.93 0.98
N THR A 171 -26.56 4.78 0.64
CA THR A 171 -25.84 3.69 -0.03
C THR A 171 -26.37 3.51 -1.45
N SER A 172 -25.47 3.64 -2.43
CA SER A 172 -25.79 3.45 -3.85
C SER A 172 -24.84 2.43 -4.47
N LEU A 173 -25.43 1.43 -5.13
CA LEU A 173 -24.74 0.29 -5.72
C LEU A 173 -24.79 0.38 -7.24
N ILE A 174 -23.69 -0.01 -7.88
CA ILE A 174 -23.59 -0.12 -9.33
C ILE A 174 -22.99 -1.47 -9.72
N GLY A 175 -23.41 -1.96 -10.89
CA GLY A 175 -22.81 -3.08 -11.61
C GLY A 175 -21.91 -2.57 -12.72
N ILE A 176 -20.63 -2.91 -12.66
CA ILE A 176 -19.63 -2.58 -13.67
C ILE A 176 -19.37 -3.82 -14.52
N HIS A 177 -19.55 -3.70 -15.84
CA HIS A 177 -19.20 -4.78 -16.76
C HIS A 177 -17.69 -4.88 -16.89
N LEU A 178 -17.09 -5.97 -16.41
CA LEU A 178 -15.63 -6.08 -16.40
C LEU A 178 -15.05 -6.28 -17.81
N ALA A 179 -15.80 -6.90 -18.72
CA ALA A 179 -15.32 -7.12 -20.08
C ALA A 179 -15.23 -5.82 -20.91
N ASP A 180 -16.00 -4.79 -20.57
CA ASP A 180 -15.99 -3.49 -21.25
C ASP A 180 -16.07 -2.33 -20.25
N PRO A 181 -14.94 -1.80 -19.78
CA PRO A 181 -14.91 -0.69 -18.82
C PRO A 181 -15.39 0.64 -19.41
N ALA A 182 -15.57 0.75 -20.73
CA ALA A 182 -16.15 1.93 -21.34
C ALA A 182 -17.67 1.98 -21.14
N GLU A 183 -18.33 0.84 -20.98
CA GLU A 183 -19.78 0.73 -20.75
C GLU A 183 -20.20 1.41 -19.44
N ASN A 184 -21.34 2.11 -19.45
CA ASN A 184 -21.84 2.80 -18.26
C ASN A 184 -22.27 1.81 -17.18
N PRO A 185 -21.88 2.03 -15.91
CA PRO A 185 -22.33 1.17 -14.82
C PRO A 185 -23.85 1.18 -14.72
N ILE A 186 -24.40 0.02 -14.37
CA ILE A 186 -25.84 -0.17 -14.20
C ILE A 186 -26.18 0.04 -12.73
N ALA A 187 -27.10 0.97 -12.42
CA ALA A 187 -27.56 1.15 -11.05
C ALA A 187 -28.30 -0.11 -10.54
N ILE A 188 -27.98 -0.55 -9.33
CA ILE A 188 -28.62 -1.68 -8.68
C ILE A 188 -29.60 -1.11 -7.64
N PRO A 189 -30.92 -1.17 -7.90
CA PRO A 189 -31.90 -0.55 -7.03
C PRO A 189 -31.99 -1.27 -5.68
N GLN A 190 -32.07 -0.47 -4.63
CA GLN A 190 -32.43 -0.92 -3.28
C GLN A 190 -33.91 -1.33 -3.27
N LYS A 191 -34.23 -2.45 -2.64
CA LYS A 191 -35.63 -2.82 -2.40
C LYS A 191 -36.24 -1.87 -1.39
N MET A 192 -37.45 -1.43 -1.68
CA MET A 192 -38.27 -0.66 -0.75
C MET A 192 -39.37 -1.56 -0.20
N SER A 193 -39.59 -1.50 1.10
CA SER A 193 -40.71 -2.17 1.77
C SER A 193 -41.58 -1.11 2.43
N ALA A 194 -42.84 -1.01 1.99
CA ALA A 194 -43.79 0.00 2.47
C ALA A 194 -43.27 1.46 2.40
N GLY A 195 -42.40 1.77 1.42
CA GLY A 195 -41.82 3.11 1.24
C GLY A 195 -40.56 3.38 2.04
N ILE A 196 -40.09 2.42 2.85
CA ILE A 196 -38.86 2.51 3.64
C ILE A 196 -37.74 1.75 2.90
N SER A 197 -36.55 2.35 2.85
CA SER A 197 -35.38 1.70 2.25
C SER A 197 -34.97 0.46 3.05
N THR A 198 -34.76 -0.68 2.38
CA THR A 198 -34.30 -1.93 3.03
C THR A 198 -32.84 -2.21 2.69
N ASP A 199 -32.09 -2.94 3.52
CA ASP A 199 -30.68 -3.28 3.20
C ASP A 199 -30.52 -4.34 2.08
N TYR A 200 -31.57 -4.56 1.29
CA TYR A 200 -31.64 -5.55 0.22
C TYR A 200 -31.55 -4.91 -1.16
N PHE A 201 -30.82 -5.56 -2.05
CA PHE A 201 -30.59 -5.13 -3.43
C PHE A 201 -30.87 -6.28 -4.39
N GLU A 202 -31.42 -5.96 -5.56
CA GLU A 202 -31.76 -6.95 -6.58
C GLU A 202 -31.10 -6.63 -7.91
N ILE A 203 -30.38 -7.62 -8.46
CA ILE A 203 -29.66 -7.47 -9.70
C ILE A 203 -30.64 -7.27 -10.87
N PRO A 204 -30.48 -6.19 -11.66
CA PRO A 204 -31.27 -5.96 -12.86
C PRO A 204 -31.18 -7.12 -13.86
N GLN A 205 -32.23 -7.34 -14.65
CA GLN A 205 -32.27 -8.41 -15.65
C GLN A 205 -31.15 -8.30 -16.69
N THR A 206 -30.73 -7.07 -17.02
CA THR A 206 -29.61 -6.80 -17.95
C THR A 206 -28.27 -7.37 -17.47
N MET A 207 -28.10 -7.53 -16.16
CA MET A 207 -26.88 -8.06 -15.54
C MET A 207 -26.92 -9.57 -15.30
N LYS A 208 -28.00 -10.27 -15.70
CA LYS A 208 -28.10 -11.74 -15.54
C LYS A 208 -27.41 -12.51 -16.66
N THR A 209 -26.93 -11.82 -17.68
CA THR A 209 -26.19 -12.38 -18.82
C THR A 209 -24.95 -11.53 -19.07
N LYS A 210 -24.00 -12.05 -19.87
CA LYS A 210 -22.79 -11.31 -20.27
C LYS A 210 -21.94 -10.85 -19.07
N GLY A 211 -21.80 -11.71 -18.06
CA GLY A 211 -20.83 -11.49 -17.00
C GLY A 211 -19.38 -11.57 -17.49
N PRO A 212 -18.41 -11.30 -16.59
CA PRO A 212 -18.61 -11.07 -15.16
C PRO A 212 -18.90 -9.59 -14.86
N TRP A 213 -19.72 -9.37 -13.83
CA TRP A 213 -20.05 -8.04 -13.33
C TRP A 213 -19.37 -7.79 -11.99
N LEU A 214 -18.84 -6.59 -11.77
CA LEU A 214 -18.36 -6.15 -10.47
C LEU A 214 -19.45 -5.30 -9.81
N ILE A 215 -19.97 -5.76 -8.68
CA ILE A 215 -20.87 -4.98 -7.83
C ILE A 215 -20.02 -4.16 -6.87
N ALA A 216 -20.17 -2.83 -6.94
CA ALA A 216 -19.34 -1.88 -6.21
C ALA A 216 -20.16 -0.68 -5.72
N PRO A 217 -19.66 0.07 -4.72
CA PRO A 217 -20.25 1.35 -4.37
C PRO A 217 -20.12 2.34 -5.54
N SER A 218 -21.16 3.13 -5.77
CA SER A 218 -21.06 4.28 -6.68
C SER A 218 -20.18 5.37 -6.08
N GLU A 219 -19.65 6.26 -6.91
CA GLU A 219 -18.86 7.43 -6.47
C GLU A 219 -19.60 8.34 -5.46
N THR A 220 -20.92 8.41 -5.54
CA THR A 220 -21.76 9.20 -4.63
C THR A 220 -22.18 8.45 -3.36
N SER A 221 -21.76 7.20 -3.17
CA SER A 221 -22.10 6.41 -1.99
C SER A 221 -21.29 6.90 -0.79
N SER A 222 -21.95 7.18 0.34
CA SER A 222 -21.23 7.57 1.57
C SER A 222 -20.55 6.38 2.26
N LEU A 223 -21.07 5.17 2.03
CA LEU A 223 -20.50 3.93 2.53
C LEU A 223 -19.63 3.26 1.46
N LEU A 224 -18.36 3.02 1.81
CA LEU A 224 -17.47 2.13 1.08
C LEU A 224 -17.60 0.71 1.64
N PHE A 225 -18.15 -0.20 0.84
CA PHE A 225 -18.23 -1.62 1.14
C PHE A 225 -17.34 -2.43 0.18
N ARG A 226 -17.02 -3.65 0.57
CA ARG A 226 -16.18 -4.58 -0.20
C ARG A 226 -16.84 -4.91 -1.54
N PRO A 227 -16.21 -4.60 -2.69
CA PRO A 227 -16.74 -4.99 -3.99
C PRO A 227 -16.83 -6.52 -4.15
N THR A 228 -17.84 -6.97 -4.89
CA THR A 228 -18.14 -8.40 -5.08
C THR A 228 -18.34 -8.71 -6.55
N ILE A 229 -17.79 -9.82 -7.02
CA ILE A 229 -17.98 -10.29 -8.39
C ILE A 229 -19.27 -11.09 -8.47
N TRP A 230 -20.11 -10.73 -9.44
CA TRP A 230 -21.28 -11.48 -9.85
C TRP A 230 -20.97 -12.23 -11.14
N ILE A 231 -20.92 -13.55 -11.04
CA ILE A 231 -20.77 -14.47 -12.17
C ILE A 231 -22.17 -14.85 -12.65
N THR A 232 -22.41 -14.71 -13.95
CA THR A 232 -23.70 -15.04 -14.58
C THR A 232 -23.74 -16.51 -14.98
N ASP A 233 -24.94 -17.08 -15.06
CA ASP A 233 -25.14 -18.52 -15.35
C ASP A 233 -24.59 -18.93 -16.72
N ASP A 234 -24.52 -18.01 -17.69
CA ASP A 234 -23.94 -18.26 -19.01
C ASP A 234 -22.40 -18.39 -19.00
N MET A 235 -21.74 -18.16 -17.87
CA MET A 235 -20.30 -18.30 -17.71
C MET A 235 -19.84 -19.61 -17.06
N SER A 236 -20.72 -20.33 -16.36
CA SER A 236 -20.32 -21.48 -15.52
C SER A 236 -19.76 -22.67 -16.32
N ASP A 237 -19.96 -22.69 -17.65
CA ASP A 237 -19.59 -23.82 -18.54
C ASP A 237 -18.34 -23.57 -19.40
N ASN A 238 -17.62 -22.45 -19.22
CA ASN A 238 -16.48 -22.06 -20.06
C ASN A 238 -15.14 -22.76 -19.70
N GLU A 239 -15.13 -24.08 -19.49
CA GLU A 239 -13.89 -24.86 -19.32
C GLU A 239 -13.06 -24.98 -20.63
N THR A 240 -13.62 -24.62 -21.78
CA THR A 240 -13.13 -25.07 -23.10
C THR A 240 -12.59 -23.98 -24.04
N VAL A 241 -12.44 -22.73 -23.61
CA VAL A 241 -11.81 -21.68 -24.46
C VAL A 241 -10.46 -21.27 -23.89
N LYS A 242 -9.49 -22.20 -23.94
CA LYS A 242 -8.06 -21.89 -23.78
C LYS A 242 -7.42 -21.40 -25.08
N ASP A 243 -8.20 -21.24 -26.15
CA ASP A 243 -7.71 -20.64 -27.39
C ASP A 243 -7.39 -19.17 -27.19
N GLN A 244 -6.13 -18.85 -27.46
CA GLN A 244 -5.42 -17.55 -27.45
C GLN A 244 -6.26 -16.34 -27.03
N VAL A 245 -6.36 -16.11 -25.72
CA VAL A 245 -6.87 -14.86 -25.16
C VAL A 245 -5.85 -13.76 -25.48
N GLN A 246 -6.11 -12.98 -26.54
CA GLN A 246 -5.22 -11.92 -27.03
C GLN A 246 -5.67 -10.51 -26.62
N THR A 247 -6.81 -10.35 -25.93
CA THR A 247 -7.32 -9.02 -25.57
C THR A 247 -7.73 -8.93 -24.10
N MET A 248 -7.60 -7.75 -23.51
CA MET A 248 -8.02 -7.50 -22.12
C MET A 248 -9.53 -7.68 -21.94
N HIS A 249 -10.33 -7.31 -22.94
CA HIS A 249 -11.77 -7.51 -22.93
C HIS A 249 -12.13 -9.00 -22.84
N LYS A 250 -11.46 -9.85 -23.64
CA LYS A 250 -11.67 -11.30 -23.60
C LYS A 250 -11.13 -11.94 -22.31
N ALA A 251 -9.98 -11.47 -21.83
CA ALA A 251 -9.43 -11.91 -20.54
C ALA A 251 -10.39 -11.61 -19.38
N ALA A 252 -10.96 -10.40 -19.34
CA ALA A 252 -11.96 -10.02 -18.36
C ALA A 252 -13.26 -10.82 -18.50
N ALA A 253 -13.73 -11.06 -19.72
CA ALA A 253 -14.90 -11.91 -19.97
C ALA A 253 -14.70 -13.38 -19.58
N LEU A 254 -13.47 -13.85 -19.40
CA LEU A 254 -13.14 -15.22 -18.98
C LEU A 254 -12.62 -15.29 -17.55
N TYR A 255 -12.51 -14.15 -16.87
CA TYR A 255 -11.98 -14.10 -15.52
C TYR A 255 -12.96 -14.73 -14.53
N HIS A 256 -12.44 -15.66 -13.73
CA HIS A 256 -13.19 -16.25 -12.62
C HIS A 256 -12.26 -16.41 -11.41
N PRO A 257 -12.61 -15.90 -10.21
CA PRO A 257 -11.73 -15.92 -9.04
C PRO A 257 -11.18 -17.30 -8.66
N THR A 258 -11.99 -18.35 -8.80
CA THR A 258 -11.59 -19.74 -8.53
C THR A 258 -11.15 -20.53 -9.77
N LEU A 259 -11.92 -20.51 -10.86
CA LEU A 259 -11.71 -21.37 -12.02
C LEU A 259 -10.64 -20.83 -12.99
N ASN A 260 -10.48 -19.50 -13.10
CA ASN A 260 -9.54 -18.87 -14.02
C ASN A 260 -8.98 -17.56 -13.43
N PRO A 261 -8.21 -17.62 -12.32
CA PRO A 261 -7.71 -16.43 -11.63
C PRO A 261 -6.66 -15.65 -12.44
N GLU A 262 -5.91 -16.33 -13.30
CA GLU A 262 -4.75 -15.78 -14.03
C GLU A 262 -5.08 -15.32 -15.46
N ALA A 263 -6.37 -15.09 -15.76
CA ALA A 263 -6.88 -14.81 -17.11
C ALA A 263 -6.15 -13.65 -17.84
N PHE A 264 -5.63 -12.69 -17.09
CA PHE A 264 -4.98 -11.47 -17.62
C PHE A 264 -3.48 -11.64 -17.90
N ASN A 265 -2.80 -12.61 -17.28
CA ASN A 265 -1.33 -12.62 -17.23
C ASN A 265 -0.68 -12.72 -18.62
N HIS A 266 -1.26 -13.54 -19.49
CA HIS A 266 -0.76 -13.70 -20.84
C HIS A 266 -0.88 -12.39 -21.64
N VAL A 267 -2.07 -11.77 -21.64
CA VAL A 267 -2.32 -10.50 -22.34
C VAL A 267 -1.43 -9.38 -21.81
N ILE A 268 -1.26 -9.28 -20.49
CA ILE A 268 -0.36 -8.28 -19.87
C ILE A 268 1.10 -8.50 -20.30
N THR A 269 1.52 -9.75 -20.48
CA THR A 269 2.86 -10.06 -20.98
C THR A 269 3.03 -9.65 -22.44
N GLU A 270 2.04 -9.89 -23.29
CA GLU A 270 2.06 -9.44 -24.69
C GLU A 270 2.06 -7.90 -24.78
N MET A 271 1.23 -7.23 -23.98
CA MET A 271 1.19 -5.77 -23.87
C MET A 271 2.55 -5.17 -23.52
N ALA A 272 3.34 -5.83 -22.68
CA ALA A 272 4.64 -5.34 -22.24
C ALA A 272 5.67 -5.21 -23.40
N SER A 273 5.46 -5.96 -24.48
CA SER A 273 6.29 -5.92 -25.69
C SER A 273 5.62 -5.21 -26.88
N ASP A 274 4.32 -4.91 -26.79
CA ASP A 274 3.57 -4.19 -27.82
C ASP A 274 2.88 -2.94 -27.25
N MET A 275 3.48 -1.78 -27.51
CA MET A 275 2.94 -0.46 -27.12
C MET A 275 1.66 -0.08 -27.90
N SER A 276 1.39 -0.74 -29.03
CA SER A 276 0.17 -0.55 -29.84
C SER A 276 -0.97 -1.44 -29.39
N HIS A 277 -0.73 -2.35 -28.44
CA HIS A 277 -1.72 -3.32 -28.00
C HIS A 277 -3.00 -2.64 -27.47
N SER A 278 -4.17 -3.12 -27.93
CA SER A 278 -5.48 -2.54 -27.57
C SER A 278 -5.78 -2.55 -26.07
N GLY A 279 -5.14 -3.46 -25.31
CA GLY A 279 -5.25 -3.55 -23.86
C GLY A 279 -4.82 -2.29 -23.11
N TRP A 280 -3.97 -1.43 -23.69
CA TRP A 280 -3.62 -0.14 -23.10
C TRP A 280 -4.82 0.81 -23.04
N VAL A 281 -5.71 0.76 -24.04
CA VAL A 281 -6.96 1.54 -24.04
C VAL A 281 -7.91 1.05 -22.96
N TYR A 282 -7.99 -0.27 -22.75
CA TYR A 282 -8.78 -0.87 -21.67
C TYR A 282 -8.31 -0.37 -20.29
N LEU A 283 -7.00 -0.40 -20.01
CA LEU A 283 -6.45 0.10 -18.74
C LEU A 283 -6.63 1.61 -18.58
N SER A 284 -6.50 2.38 -19.67
CA SER A 284 -6.77 3.82 -19.68
C SER A 284 -8.22 4.12 -19.30
N LYS A 285 -9.19 3.35 -19.83
CA LYS A 285 -10.61 3.51 -19.48
C LYS A 285 -10.90 3.14 -18.03
N LEU A 286 -10.28 2.08 -17.50
CA LEU A 286 -10.36 1.76 -16.07
C LEU A 286 -9.80 2.91 -15.20
N LYS A 287 -8.63 3.45 -15.56
CA LYS A 287 -7.99 4.56 -14.86
C LYS A 287 -8.89 5.80 -14.83
N GLU A 288 -9.50 6.15 -15.96
CA GLU A 288 -10.34 7.34 -16.12
C GLU A 288 -11.67 7.21 -15.37
N LYS A 289 -12.41 6.12 -15.60
CA LYS A 289 -13.81 6.00 -15.20
C LYS A 289 -14.01 5.57 -13.75
N TYR A 290 -13.03 4.86 -13.20
CA TYR A 290 -13.12 4.25 -11.86
C TYR A 290 -12.02 4.74 -10.92
N ALA A 291 -11.54 5.97 -11.14
CA ALA A 291 -10.47 6.57 -10.37
C ALA A 291 -10.76 6.64 -8.86
N TYR A 292 -12.04 6.74 -8.45
CA TYR A 292 -12.45 6.81 -7.05
C TYR A 292 -12.32 5.47 -6.28
N MET A 293 -12.12 4.35 -6.98
CA MET A 293 -11.96 3.03 -6.35
C MET A 293 -10.48 2.64 -6.23
N PRO A 294 -10.10 1.88 -5.19
CA PRO A 294 -8.75 1.33 -5.09
C PRO A 294 -8.39 0.45 -6.30
N LEU A 295 -7.14 0.52 -6.76
CA LEU A 295 -6.69 -0.27 -7.91
C LEU A 295 -6.79 -1.79 -7.65
N SER A 296 -6.63 -2.20 -6.40
CA SER A 296 -6.68 -3.61 -5.98
C SER A 296 -8.04 -4.29 -6.17
N VAL A 297 -9.09 -3.51 -6.44
CA VAL A 297 -10.43 -4.03 -6.79
C VAL A 297 -10.41 -4.74 -8.14
N PHE A 298 -9.58 -4.31 -9.08
CA PHE A 298 -9.55 -4.86 -10.44
C PHE A 298 -8.37 -5.81 -10.64
N MET A 299 -8.67 -7.05 -11.03
CA MET A 299 -7.64 -8.05 -11.30
C MET A 299 -6.68 -7.65 -12.44
N ALA A 300 -7.14 -6.82 -13.39
CA ALA A 300 -6.29 -6.27 -14.46
C ALA A 300 -5.10 -5.46 -13.90
N TRP A 301 -5.33 -4.62 -12.88
CA TRP A 301 -4.27 -3.86 -12.21
C TRP A 301 -3.36 -4.77 -11.39
N HIS A 302 -3.93 -5.76 -10.72
CA HIS A 302 -3.14 -6.75 -9.98
C HIS A 302 -2.20 -7.52 -10.92
N SER A 303 -2.70 -8.05 -12.03
CA SER A 303 -1.89 -8.75 -13.04
C SER A 303 -0.78 -7.85 -13.60
N LEU A 304 -1.10 -6.59 -13.93
CA LEU A 304 -0.10 -5.58 -14.31
C LEU A 304 0.99 -5.42 -13.23
N SER A 305 0.63 -5.31 -11.95
CA SER A 305 1.58 -5.11 -10.84
C SER A 305 2.57 -6.25 -10.63
N THR A 306 2.27 -7.44 -11.17
CA THR A 306 3.15 -8.62 -11.07
C THR A 306 4.12 -8.77 -12.24
N ASN A 307 4.02 -7.93 -13.27
CA ASN A 307 4.88 -7.95 -14.43
C ASN A 307 5.70 -6.66 -14.52
N ALA A 308 6.99 -6.75 -14.15
CA ALA A 308 7.90 -5.60 -14.09
C ALA A 308 8.08 -4.89 -15.46
N GLN A 309 8.16 -5.64 -16.56
CA GLN A 309 8.26 -5.07 -17.91
C GLN A 309 6.97 -4.33 -18.31
N ALA A 310 5.80 -4.90 -17.96
CA ALA A 310 4.52 -4.28 -18.21
C ALA A 310 4.34 -2.99 -17.39
N LEU A 311 4.80 -2.97 -16.13
CA LEU A 311 4.81 -1.76 -15.30
C LEU A 311 5.67 -0.65 -15.88
N ALA A 312 6.89 -0.98 -16.31
CA ALA A 312 7.78 0.00 -16.97
C ALA A 312 7.10 0.60 -18.21
N SER A 313 6.46 -0.25 -19.02
CA SER A 313 5.72 0.17 -20.22
C SER A 313 4.49 1.00 -19.87
N ALA A 314 3.75 0.64 -18.82
CA ALA A 314 2.57 1.34 -18.35
C ALA A 314 2.87 2.78 -17.93
N VAL A 315 4.02 3.03 -17.28
CA VAL A 315 4.45 4.39 -16.89
C VAL A 315 4.53 5.30 -18.12
N LEU A 316 5.06 4.80 -19.23
CA LEU A 316 5.15 5.55 -20.48
C LEU A 316 3.80 5.65 -21.20
N ARG A 317 3.04 4.55 -21.24
CA ARG A 317 1.87 4.37 -22.11
C ARG A 317 0.54 4.87 -21.55
N LEU A 318 0.38 4.96 -20.23
CA LEU A 318 -0.89 5.32 -19.55
C LEU A 318 -0.92 6.75 -18.99
N ASP A 319 0.02 7.61 -19.41
CA ASP A 319 0.19 8.97 -18.88
C ASP A 319 0.15 8.96 -17.34
N VAL A 320 1.00 8.10 -16.77
CA VAL A 320 1.14 7.97 -15.33
C VAL A 320 1.84 9.21 -14.81
N ASP A 321 1.18 9.90 -13.89
CA ASP A 321 1.72 11.05 -13.18
C ASP A 321 2.15 10.65 -11.76
N TYR A 322 2.68 11.64 -11.02
CA TYR A 322 3.09 11.47 -9.62
C TYR A 322 1.98 10.84 -8.75
N LEU A 323 0.74 11.34 -8.86
CA LEU A 323 -0.39 10.89 -8.04
C LEU A 323 -0.77 9.44 -8.36
N PHE A 324 -0.80 9.07 -9.64
CA PHE A 324 -1.08 7.70 -10.02
C PHE A 324 0.05 6.74 -9.64
N CYS A 325 1.32 7.17 -9.71
CA CYS A 325 2.45 6.41 -9.15
C CYS A 325 2.28 6.14 -7.65
N GLN A 326 1.85 7.14 -6.87
CA GLN A 326 1.57 6.94 -5.44
C GLN A 326 0.44 5.93 -5.21
N ARG A 327 -0.61 5.96 -6.04
CA ARG A 327 -1.69 4.97 -5.96
C ARG A 327 -1.21 3.57 -6.28
N LEU A 328 -0.37 3.39 -7.28
CA LEU A 328 0.25 2.10 -7.60
C LEU A 328 1.05 1.56 -6.40
N VAL A 329 1.81 2.41 -5.72
CA VAL A 329 2.53 2.05 -4.49
C VAL A 329 1.54 1.69 -3.36
N ASN A 330 0.53 2.50 -3.11
CA ASN A 330 -0.37 2.35 -1.96
C ASN A 330 -1.40 1.22 -2.13
N ASP A 331 -1.98 1.08 -3.32
CA ASP A 331 -3.07 0.13 -3.58
C ASP A 331 -2.57 -1.26 -3.98
N LEU A 332 -1.39 -1.34 -4.61
CA LEU A 332 -0.84 -2.59 -5.16
C LEU A 332 0.52 -2.97 -4.57
N ALA A 333 1.05 -2.17 -3.62
CA ALA A 333 2.35 -2.39 -2.98
C ALA A 333 3.50 -2.53 -3.99
N ILE A 334 3.49 -1.69 -5.03
CA ILE A 334 4.57 -1.63 -6.03
C ILE A 334 5.84 -1.08 -5.41
N ILE A 335 6.96 -1.70 -5.79
CA ILE A 335 8.31 -1.30 -5.40
C ILE A 335 9.09 -1.08 -6.69
N TRP A 336 9.26 0.18 -7.07
CA TRP A 336 9.78 0.56 -8.38
C TRP A 336 11.22 0.08 -8.64
N GLU A 337 11.99 -0.05 -7.56
CA GLU A 337 13.37 -0.54 -7.55
C GLU A 337 13.47 -2.03 -7.91
N THR A 338 12.34 -2.75 -7.98
CA THR A 338 12.29 -4.14 -8.48
C THR A 338 12.32 -4.23 -10.01
N ILE A 339 12.08 -3.13 -10.72
CA ILE A 339 12.18 -3.07 -12.18
C ILE A 339 13.64 -2.80 -12.54
N THR A 340 14.23 -3.66 -13.38
CA THR A 340 15.64 -3.55 -13.74
C THR A 340 15.90 -2.41 -14.72
N LEU A 341 17.15 -1.92 -14.77
CA LEU A 341 17.55 -0.93 -15.77
C LEU A 341 17.33 -1.42 -17.20
N GLU A 342 17.57 -2.71 -17.46
CA GLU A 342 17.31 -3.34 -18.75
C GLU A 342 15.82 -3.25 -19.13
N GLN A 343 14.92 -3.56 -18.19
CA GLN A 343 13.48 -3.49 -18.42
C GLN A 343 13.02 -2.06 -18.72
N TRP A 344 13.55 -1.07 -18.00
CA TRP A 344 13.31 0.34 -18.30
C TRP A 344 13.79 0.72 -19.70
N ARG A 345 15.00 0.30 -20.09
CA ARG A 345 15.55 0.55 -21.43
C ARG A 345 14.72 -0.09 -22.52
N HIS A 346 14.25 -1.33 -22.33
CA HIS A 346 13.33 -1.98 -23.25
C HIS A 346 11.99 -1.23 -23.38
N ALA A 347 11.42 -0.77 -22.26
CA ALA A 347 10.19 0.02 -22.29
C ALA A 347 10.39 1.35 -23.04
N VAL A 348 11.51 2.04 -22.83
CA VAL A 348 11.86 3.26 -23.57
C VAL A 348 12.04 2.99 -25.07
N ALA A 349 12.73 1.91 -25.43
CA ALA A 349 12.95 1.54 -26.83
C ALA A 349 11.63 1.26 -27.56
N HIS A 350 10.77 0.41 -26.99
CA HIS A 350 9.46 0.11 -27.58
C HIS A 350 8.55 1.34 -27.64
N PHE A 351 8.61 2.23 -26.64
CA PHE A 351 7.82 3.46 -26.67
C PHE A 351 8.32 4.43 -27.75
N ARG A 352 9.64 4.53 -27.96
CA ARG A 352 10.22 5.31 -29.06
C ARG A 352 9.74 4.77 -30.41
N GLU A 353 9.84 3.46 -30.64
CA GLU A 353 9.35 2.80 -31.87
C GLU A 353 7.86 3.09 -32.12
N TYR A 354 7.05 3.05 -31.06
CA TYR A 354 5.64 3.40 -31.11
C TYR A 354 5.39 4.87 -31.49
N LEU A 355 6.12 5.82 -30.91
CA LEU A 355 5.96 7.23 -31.28
C LEU A 355 6.38 7.48 -32.74
N ILE A 356 7.42 6.80 -33.22
CA ILE A 356 7.83 6.84 -34.63
C ILE A 356 6.73 6.29 -35.53
N SER A 357 6.08 5.17 -35.16
CA SER A 357 4.99 4.57 -35.95
C SER A 357 3.75 5.46 -36.02
N LEU A 358 3.55 6.35 -35.02
CA LEU A 358 2.53 7.40 -35.05
C LEU A 358 2.91 8.62 -35.92
N GLY A 359 4.12 8.65 -36.49
CA GLY A 359 4.60 9.74 -37.34
C GLY A 359 5.19 10.93 -36.56
N ILE A 360 5.54 10.74 -35.28
CA ILE A 360 6.19 11.77 -34.48
C ILE A 360 7.66 11.87 -34.91
N ALA A 361 8.13 13.09 -35.20
CA ALA A 361 9.52 13.34 -35.60
C ALA A 361 10.48 12.97 -34.46
N GLU A 362 11.57 12.25 -34.77
CA GLU A 362 12.53 11.76 -33.78
C GLU A 362 13.07 12.86 -32.85
N ILE A 363 13.29 14.07 -33.39
CA ILE A 363 13.77 15.23 -32.63
C ILE A 363 12.83 15.65 -31.49
N ALA A 364 11.53 15.33 -31.58
CA ALA A 364 10.54 15.63 -30.55
C ALA A 364 10.40 14.50 -29.52
N ILE A 365 10.81 13.27 -29.86
CA ILE A 365 10.62 12.08 -29.01
C ILE A 365 11.43 12.19 -27.72
N ASP A 366 12.68 12.67 -27.81
CA ASP A 366 13.54 12.84 -26.64
C ASP A 366 12.96 13.82 -25.62
N GLY A 367 12.30 14.89 -26.12
CA GLY A 367 11.57 15.84 -25.28
C GLY A 367 10.39 15.18 -24.56
N ILE A 368 9.56 14.44 -25.30
CA ILE A 368 8.40 13.71 -24.75
C ILE A 368 8.82 12.72 -23.65
N LEU A 369 9.86 11.93 -23.92
CA LEU A 369 10.41 10.97 -22.97
C LEU A 369 10.96 11.65 -21.72
N SER A 370 11.74 12.73 -21.90
CA SER A 370 12.30 13.51 -20.80
C SER A 370 11.22 14.12 -19.92
N ASP A 371 10.16 14.66 -20.51
CA ASP A 371 9.04 15.25 -19.77
C ASP A 371 8.26 14.19 -18.99
N LYS A 372 8.01 13.02 -19.59
CA LYS A 372 7.41 11.87 -18.90
C LYS A 372 8.25 11.45 -17.70
N PHE A 373 9.55 11.24 -17.88
CA PHE A 373 10.46 10.85 -16.80
C PHE A 373 10.54 11.90 -15.70
N ARG A 374 10.56 13.19 -16.06
CA ARG A 374 10.54 14.29 -15.08
C ARG A 374 9.27 14.25 -14.21
N SER A 375 8.12 13.88 -14.79
CA SER A 375 6.84 13.83 -14.06
C SER A 375 6.78 12.73 -12.98
N VAL A 376 7.56 11.66 -13.13
CA VAL A 376 7.57 10.50 -12.21
C VAL A 376 8.87 10.31 -11.44
N GLY A 377 9.91 11.10 -11.76
CA GLY A 377 11.24 11.00 -11.13
C GLY A 377 11.24 11.20 -9.62
N ASN A 378 10.24 11.87 -9.05
CA ASN A 378 10.12 12.01 -7.59
C ASN A 378 9.65 10.72 -6.87
N VAL A 379 9.06 9.76 -7.60
CA VAL A 379 8.54 8.50 -7.02
C VAL A 379 9.39 7.29 -7.43
N ILE A 380 10.07 7.36 -8.58
CA ILE A 380 10.82 6.25 -9.17
C ILE A 380 12.32 6.54 -9.08
N PRO A 381 13.08 5.96 -8.12
CA PRO A 381 14.49 6.30 -7.93
C PRO A 381 15.37 6.01 -9.14
N ALA A 382 15.13 4.91 -9.86
CA ALA A 382 15.86 4.60 -11.09
C ALA A 382 15.76 5.73 -12.13
N ILE A 383 14.57 6.33 -12.28
CA ILE A 383 14.36 7.48 -13.18
C ILE A 383 14.97 8.74 -12.58
N LYS A 384 14.79 8.99 -11.28
CA LYS A 384 15.35 10.15 -10.55
C LYS A 384 16.84 10.32 -10.80
N TYR A 385 17.59 9.23 -10.63
CA TYR A 385 19.05 9.25 -10.60
C TYR A 385 19.68 8.84 -11.94
N PHE A 386 18.96 8.11 -12.80
CA PHE A 386 19.53 7.52 -14.02
C PHE A 386 18.71 7.80 -15.29
N SER A 387 17.84 8.82 -15.29
CA SER A 387 17.04 9.20 -16.47
C SER A 387 17.88 9.34 -17.75
N GLU A 388 18.99 10.09 -17.71
CA GLU A 388 19.89 10.27 -18.87
C GLU A 388 20.42 8.93 -19.39
N HIS A 389 20.85 8.04 -18.49
CA HIS A 389 21.34 6.71 -18.83
C HIS A 389 20.25 5.81 -19.43
N LEU A 390 19.00 5.95 -18.96
CA LEU A 390 17.86 5.18 -19.45
C LEU A 390 17.33 5.68 -20.80
N LEU A 391 17.45 6.98 -21.08
CA LEU A 391 16.95 7.61 -22.31
C LEU A 391 17.95 7.52 -23.47
N THR A 392 19.24 7.44 -23.15
CA THR A 392 20.31 7.49 -24.14
C THR A 392 20.64 6.08 -24.64
N ILE A 393 20.78 5.93 -25.96
CA ILE A 393 21.17 4.66 -26.60
C ILE A 393 22.68 4.40 -26.40
N SER A 394 23.50 5.45 -26.35
CA SER A 394 24.93 5.36 -26.05
C SER A 394 25.19 5.23 -24.55
N GLN A 395 26.07 4.30 -24.18
CA GLN A 395 26.61 4.12 -22.82
C GLN A 395 27.47 5.33 -22.41
N GLU A 396 26.85 6.47 -22.11
CA GLU A 396 27.57 7.57 -21.51
C GLU A 396 28.15 7.16 -20.16
N LYS A 397 29.33 7.71 -19.84
CA LYS A 397 30.06 7.38 -18.62
C LYS A 397 29.28 7.91 -17.43
N VAL A 398 28.59 7.01 -16.72
CA VAL A 398 28.01 7.34 -15.42
C VAL A 398 29.12 7.79 -14.45
N HIS A 399 29.01 9.01 -13.96
CA HIS A 399 29.91 9.55 -12.94
C HIS A 399 29.59 8.89 -11.59
N ALA A 400 30.33 7.85 -11.23
CA ALA A 400 30.19 7.18 -9.94
C ALA A 400 31.25 7.67 -8.94
N VAL A 401 30.78 8.12 -7.76
CA VAL A 401 31.62 8.43 -6.60
C VAL A 401 32.09 7.12 -5.94
N PRO A 402 33.36 6.99 -5.51
CA PRO A 402 33.83 5.74 -4.90
C PRO A 402 33.10 5.39 -3.60
N ILE A 403 32.55 4.17 -3.54
CA ILE A 403 31.83 3.65 -2.36
C ILE A 403 32.66 3.76 -1.09
N ALA A 404 33.93 3.32 -1.14
CA ALA A 404 34.83 3.30 0.00
C ALA A 404 35.11 4.70 0.60
N ALA A 405 34.92 5.79 -0.15
CA ALA A 405 35.12 7.15 0.34
C ALA A 405 33.86 7.72 1.01
N THR A 406 32.67 7.32 0.55
CA THR A 406 31.39 7.94 0.93
C THR A 406 30.62 7.13 1.96
N PHE A 407 30.58 5.79 1.80
CA PHE A 407 29.74 4.92 2.60
C PHE A 407 29.99 5.02 4.13
N PRO A 408 31.25 5.03 4.64
CA PRO A 408 31.49 5.11 6.09
C PRO A 408 30.91 6.38 6.74
N HIS A 409 31.02 7.52 6.05
CA HIS A 409 30.51 8.80 6.55
C HIS A 409 28.97 8.79 6.62
N TRP A 410 28.30 8.32 5.57
CA TRP A 410 26.84 8.23 5.55
C TRP A 410 26.32 7.23 6.58
N TYR A 411 27.04 6.14 6.80
CA TYR A 411 26.68 5.14 7.79
C TYR A 411 26.77 5.68 9.22
N GLN A 412 27.80 6.46 9.54
CA GLN A 412 27.89 7.16 10.82
C GLN A 412 26.73 8.15 11.01
N GLU A 413 26.36 8.89 9.96
CA GLU A 413 25.22 9.82 10.00
C GLU A 413 23.86 9.11 10.17
N LEU A 414 23.68 7.93 9.57
CA LEU A 414 22.51 7.09 9.82
C LEU A 414 22.39 6.76 11.31
N ARG A 415 23.47 6.22 11.91
CA ARG A 415 23.49 5.85 13.33
C ARG A 415 23.27 7.06 14.24
N ARG A 416 23.83 8.22 13.87
CA ARG A 416 23.64 9.47 14.61
C ARG A 416 22.18 9.94 14.58
N ARG A 417 21.49 9.81 13.44
CA ARG A 417 20.09 10.24 13.29
C ARG A 417 19.10 9.33 14.01
N HIS A 418 19.44 8.04 14.14
CA HIS A 418 18.61 7.03 14.77
C HIS A 418 19.18 6.54 16.11
N CYS A 419 19.95 7.37 16.82
CA CYS A 419 20.57 6.98 18.09
C CYS A 419 19.56 6.77 19.24
N ASP A 420 18.42 7.46 19.17
CA ASP A 420 17.34 7.42 20.17
C ASP A 420 16.21 6.43 19.81
N ASP A 421 16.36 5.73 18.68
CA ASP A 421 15.40 4.74 18.21
C ASP A 421 15.64 3.40 18.88
N ASP A 422 14.71 2.98 19.73
CA ASP A 422 14.82 1.72 20.48
C ASP A 422 14.70 0.47 19.57
N ARG A 423 14.18 0.60 18.34
CA ARG A 423 13.94 -0.51 17.41
C ARG A 423 14.08 -0.11 15.95
N TRP A 424 15.01 -0.76 15.26
CA TRP A 424 15.11 -0.69 13.80
C TRP A 424 14.31 -1.84 13.16
N PRO A 425 13.93 -1.73 11.88
CA PRO A 425 13.39 -2.87 11.16
C PRO A 425 14.43 -3.97 10.97
N GLU A 426 14.16 -5.17 11.49
CA GLU A 426 15.11 -6.30 11.48
C GLU A 426 14.76 -7.39 10.46
N PHE A 427 13.73 -7.17 9.63
CA PHE A 427 13.30 -8.16 8.62
C PHE A 427 14.45 -8.53 7.68
N MET A 428 14.60 -9.82 7.36
CA MET A 428 15.57 -10.33 6.37
C MET A 428 17.06 -10.11 6.73
N GLY A 429 17.39 -9.72 7.96
CA GLY A 429 18.76 -9.32 8.31
C GLY A 429 19.83 -10.38 8.07
N GLU A 430 19.56 -11.63 8.43
CA GLU A 430 20.54 -12.72 8.23
C GLU A 430 20.64 -13.15 6.77
N ASP A 431 19.52 -13.18 6.04
CA ASP A 431 19.51 -13.50 4.61
C ASP A 431 20.24 -12.43 3.80
N LEU A 432 20.02 -11.15 4.09
CA LEU A 432 20.74 -10.03 3.46
C LEU A 432 22.24 -10.08 3.76
N LYS A 433 22.62 -10.43 4.99
CA LYS A 433 24.04 -10.62 5.35
C LYS A 433 24.66 -11.79 4.59
N ASN A 434 24.00 -12.94 4.54
CA ASN A 434 24.50 -14.12 3.83
C ASN A 434 24.63 -13.84 2.32
N TRP A 435 23.62 -13.19 1.74
CA TRP A 435 23.69 -12.69 0.37
C TRP A 435 24.87 -11.73 0.19
N MET A 436 25.07 -10.77 1.09
CA MET A 436 26.15 -9.79 1.01
C MET A 436 27.53 -10.46 1.05
N ILE A 437 27.73 -11.48 1.88
CA ILE A 437 28.99 -12.24 1.96
C ILE A 437 29.32 -12.94 0.63
N SER A 438 28.30 -13.36 -0.12
CA SER A 438 28.50 -14.01 -1.42
C SER A 438 28.93 -13.05 -2.54
N GLN A 439 28.88 -11.73 -2.31
CA GLN A 439 29.26 -10.74 -3.33
C GLN A 439 30.78 -10.47 -3.34
N VAL A 440 31.33 -10.33 -4.55
CA VAL A 440 32.78 -10.13 -4.79
C VAL A 440 33.31 -8.84 -4.14
N ASP A 441 32.51 -7.77 -4.10
CA ASP A 441 32.89 -6.46 -3.56
C ASP A 441 32.45 -6.24 -2.10
N SER A 442 32.09 -7.30 -1.39
CA SER A 442 31.51 -7.22 -0.04
C SER A 442 32.42 -6.54 0.99
N TYR A 443 33.74 -6.62 0.80
CA TYR A 443 34.74 -5.97 1.67
C TYR A 443 34.60 -4.45 1.77
N GLN A 444 33.97 -3.80 0.78
CA GLN A 444 33.78 -2.33 0.78
C GLN A 444 32.74 -1.86 1.82
N PHE A 445 31.97 -2.79 2.38
CA PHE A 445 30.84 -2.48 3.26
C PHE A 445 30.93 -3.19 4.62
N GLN A 446 31.53 -4.38 4.65
CA GLN A 446 31.50 -5.26 5.84
C GLN A 446 32.32 -4.75 7.03
N ASN A 447 33.42 -4.03 6.79
CA ASN A 447 34.31 -3.60 7.88
C ASN A 447 33.66 -2.57 8.83
N GLU A 448 32.53 -1.99 8.43
CA GLU A 448 31.85 -0.92 9.18
C GLU A 448 30.70 -1.44 10.07
N ILE A 449 30.16 -2.63 9.82
CA ILE A 449 28.89 -3.09 10.41
C ILE A 449 29.14 -4.03 11.58
N ASN A 450 28.91 -3.53 12.78
CA ASN A 450 29.24 -4.26 14.02
C ASN A 450 28.02 -4.83 14.76
N MET A 451 26.80 -4.35 14.50
CA MET A 451 25.60 -4.73 15.26
C MET A 451 24.58 -5.48 14.40
N ASP A 452 24.01 -6.55 14.96
CA ASP A 452 23.07 -7.44 14.25
C ASP A 452 21.76 -6.74 13.86
N TYR A 453 21.26 -5.82 14.70
CA TYR A 453 20.00 -5.12 14.45
C TYR A 453 20.07 -4.11 13.28
N GLU A 454 21.27 -3.70 12.87
CA GLU A 454 21.49 -2.72 11.80
C GLU A 454 21.50 -3.38 10.41
N ARG A 455 21.75 -4.70 10.35
CA ARG A 455 22.03 -5.45 9.10
C ARG A 455 20.96 -5.26 8.04
N SER A 456 19.69 -5.37 8.42
CA SER A 456 18.56 -5.26 7.50
C SER A 456 18.53 -3.90 6.82
N VAL A 457 18.57 -2.81 7.60
CA VAL A 457 18.55 -1.43 7.08
C VAL A 457 19.79 -1.12 6.24
N VAL A 458 20.95 -1.61 6.66
CA VAL A 458 22.22 -1.24 6.02
C VAL A 458 22.44 -1.98 4.71
N PHE A 459 22.18 -3.28 4.66
CA PHE A 459 22.39 -4.09 3.47
C PHE A 459 21.26 -3.97 2.44
N PHE A 460 20.06 -3.60 2.87
CA PHE A 460 18.91 -3.54 1.98
C PHE A 460 19.05 -2.62 0.75
N PRO A 461 19.45 -1.33 0.87
CA PRO A 461 19.64 -0.48 -0.31
C PRO A 461 20.72 -1.01 -1.27
N ILE A 462 21.73 -1.72 -0.74
CA ILE A 462 22.78 -2.37 -1.54
C ILE A 462 22.18 -3.53 -2.33
N PHE A 463 21.41 -4.40 -1.68
CA PHE A 463 20.67 -5.49 -2.34
C PHE A 463 19.78 -4.97 -3.46
N MET A 464 18.99 -3.93 -3.18
CA MET A 464 18.09 -3.34 -4.17
C MET A 464 18.84 -2.76 -5.37
N ALA A 465 20.02 -2.15 -5.18
CA ALA A 465 20.84 -1.70 -6.29
C ALA A 465 21.34 -2.87 -7.16
N TYR A 466 21.77 -3.98 -6.55
CA TYR A 466 22.16 -5.19 -7.28
C TYR A 466 20.98 -5.78 -8.06
N LEU A 467 19.80 -5.83 -7.45
CA LEU A 467 18.56 -6.27 -8.08
C LEU A 467 18.21 -5.38 -9.29
N THR A 468 18.17 -4.05 -9.13
CA THR A 468 17.88 -3.13 -10.26
C THR A 468 18.93 -3.27 -11.37
N SER A 469 20.19 -3.57 -11.04
CA SER A 469 21.25 -3.81 -12.04
C SER A 469 21.15 -5.19 -12.74
N GLY A 470 20.22 -6.06 -12.33
CA GLY A 470 20.08 -7.41 -12.87
C GLY A 470 21.11 -8.42 -12.36
N ARG A 471 21.89 -8.08 -11.33
CA ARG A 471 22.94 -8.93 -10.74
C ARG A 471 22.46 -9.77 -9.57
N SER A 472 21.24 -9.58 -9.13
CA SER A 472 20.59 -10.38 -8.08
C SER A 472 19.09 -10.46 -8.33
N THR A 473 18.45 -11.41 -7.68
CA THR A 473 17.02 -11.69 -7.83
C THR A 473 16.35 -11.69 -6.46
N ILE A 474 15.03 -11.50 -6.43
CA ILE A 474 14.27 -11.51 -5.18
C ILE A 474 14.34 -12.91 -4.53
N GLU A 475 14.43 -13.95 -5.36
CA GLU A 475 14.54 -15.36 -4.98
C GLU A 475 15.81 -15.67 -4.18
N ASP A 476 16.84 -14.82 -4.26
CA ASP A 476 18.05 -14.93 -3.44
C ASP A 476 17.73 -14.73 -1.94
N LEU A 477 16.64 -14.03 -1.63
CA LEU A 477 16.13 -13.86 -0.28
C LEU A 477 15.05 -14.91 -0.01
N ARG A 478 15.35 -15.86 0.89
CA ARG A 478 14.53 -17.08 1.14
C ARG A 478 13.26 -16.81 1.97
N TYR A 479 12.44 -15.84 1.56
CA TYR A 479 11.17 -15.46 2.21
C TYR A 479 9.95 -15.79 1.34
N GLY A 480 8.79 -15.90 2.00
CA GLY A 480 7.51 -15.97 1.31
C GLY A 480 7.20 -14.67 0.57
N LYS A 481 6.42 -14.73 -0.51
CA LYS A 481 6.16 -13.57 -1.39
C LYS A 481 5.58 -12.36 -0.64
N ALA A 482 4.66 -12.60 0.31
CA ALA A 482 4.03 -11.53 1.09
C ALA A 482 5.00 -10.92 2.10
N GLU A 483 5.78 -11.75 2.78
CA GLU A 483 6.82 -11.36 3.72
C GLU A 483 7.90 -10.52 3.02
N THR A 484 8.35 -10.97 1.85
CA THR A 484 9.30 -10.24 1.02
C THR A 484 8.72 -8.89 0.64
N ARG A 485 7.52 -8.84 0.04
CA ARG A 485 6.90 -7.56 -0.38
C ARG A 485 6.79 -6.57 0.78
N PHE A 486 6.38 -7.05 1.96
CA PHE A 486 6.31 -6.23 3.16
C PHE A 486 7.68 -5.72 3.61
N ALA A 487 8.66 -6.62 3.71
CA ALA A 487 9.99 -6.27 4.17
C ALA A 487 10.67 -5.30 3.22
N LEU A 488 10.58 -5.52 1.90
CA LEU A 488 11.06 -4.59 0.89
C LEU A 488 10.46 -3.18 1.09
N ARG A 489 9.16 -3.11 1.42
CA ARG A 489 8.48 -1.85 1.67
C ARG A 489 8.95 -1.17 2.96
N VAL A 490 8.92 -1.88 4.09
CA VAL A 490 9.35 -1.34 5.38
C VAL A 490 10.79 -0.85 5.33
N LEU A 491 11.68 -1.62 4.72
CA LEU A 491 13.10 -1.29 4.65
C LEU A 491 13.39 -0.15 3.64
N SER A 492 12.61 -0.01 2.57
CA SER A 492 12.75 1.12 1.62
C SER A 492 12.15 2.43 2.14
N ASP A 493 11.17 2.36 3.05
CA ASP A 493 10.60 3.55 3.71
C ASP A 493 11.49 4.04 4.86
N PHE A 494 12.26 3.14 5.49
CA PHE A 494 13.15 3.50 6.59
C PHE A 494 14.25 4.45 6.11
N ASP A 495 14.21 5.68 6.61
CA ASP A 495 15.16 6.74 6.29
C ASP A 495 15.40 6.90 4.77
N ARG A 496 14.27 6.97 4.04
CA ARG A 496 14.26 6.87 2.58
C ARG A 496 15.16 7.90 1.89
N GLU A 497 15.01 9.16 2.24
CA GLU A 497 15.65 10.28 1.53
C GLU A 497 17.12 10.46 1.90
N ALA A 498 17.52 10.11 3.12
CA ALA A 498 18.85 10.41 3.64
C ALA A 498 19.76 9.16 3.79
N TRP A 499 19.21 7.95 3.75
CA TRP A 499 19.98 6.71 3.71
C TRP A 499 19.64 5.82 2.51
N TYR A 500 18.40 5.35 2.39
CA TYR A 500 18.05 4.30 1.43
C TYR A 500 18.31 4.74 -0.02
N GLU A 501 17.68 5.82 -0.49
CA GLU A 501 17.84 6.29 -1.88
C GLU A 501 19.27 6.72 -2.20
N PRO A 502 19.98 7.50 -1.34
CA PRO A 502 21.38 7.84 -1.59
C PRO A 502 22.29 6.63 -1.72
N VAL A 503 22.21 5.66 -0.80
CA VAL A 503 23.05 4.45 -0.84
C VAL A 503 22.70 3.58 -2.04
N TYR A 504 21.41 3.42 -2.33
CA TYR A 504 20.93 2.74 -3.53
C TYR A 504 21.54 3.34 -4.81
N ALA A 505 21.45 4.66 -4.98
CA ALA A 505 21.98 5.35 -6.15
C ALA A 505 23.52 5.29 -6.22
N LEU A 506 24.21 5.42 -5.07
CA LEU A 506 25.66 5.29 -4.99
C LEU A 506 26.12 3.90 -5.45
N VAL A 507 25.49 2.84 -4.96
CA VAL A 507 25.87 1.47 -5.34
C VAL A 507 25.52 1.22 -6.80
N LEU A 508 24.30 1.55 -7.24
CA LEU A 508 23.85 1.32 -8.60
C LEU A 508 24.74 2.04 -9.64
N SER A 509 25.11 3.30 -9.39
CA SER A 509 26.02 4.05 -10.27
C SER A 509 27.39 3.37 -10.43
N ASN A 510 27.94 2.80 -9.34
CA ASN A 510 29.20 2.06 -9.38
C ASN A 510 29.06 0.72 -10.11
N LEU A 511 27.92 0.04 -10.00
CA LEU A 511 27.64 -1.20 -10.74
C LEU A 511 27.58 -0.92 -12.25
N ILE A 512 26.84 0.12 -12.67
CA ILE A 512 26.75 0.53 -14.08
C ILE A 512 28.13 0.90 -14.62
N LYS A 513 28.93 1.68 -13.87
CA LYS A 513 30.28 2.06 -14.29
C LYS A 513 31.20 0.85 -14.54
N LYS A 514 31.11 -0.18 -13.70
CA LYS A 514 31.88 -1.43 -13.87
C LYS A 514 31.47 -2.18 -15.13
N GLU A 515 30.19 -2.19 -15.47
CA GLU A 515 29.68 -2.82 -16.68
C GLU A 515 30.23 -2.17 -17.95
N ASN A 516 30.25 -0.83 -18.00
CA ASN A 516 30.82 -0.08 -19.14
C ASN A 516 32.36 -0.14 -19.25
N SER A 517 33.05 -0.79 -18.29
CA SER A 517 34.51 -0.90 -18.26
C SER A 517 35.01 -2.30 -18.66
N LEU A 518 34.10 -3.26 -18.83
CA LEU A 518 34.32 -4.60 -19.38
C LEU A 518 33.96 -4.60 -20.86
#